data_AF-A0A6G2BDQ8-F1
#
_entry.id   AF-A0A6G2BDQ8-F1
#
_cell.length_a   1.000
_cell.length_b   1.000
_cell.length_c   1.000
_cell.angle_alpha   90.00
_cell.angle_beta   90.00
_cell.angle_gamma   90.00
#
_symmetry.space_group_name_H-M   'P 1'
#
loop_
_entity.id
_entity.type
_entity.pdbx_description
1 polymer ?
#
loop_
_entity_poly.entity_id
_entity_poly.type
_entity_poly.pdbx_seq_one_letter_code
_entity_poly.pdbx_strand_id
1 'polypeptide(L)'
;MPTPHGSRGALVFSAAELRVLRSALALVLHSERAPFPRAGERAPTRAEVLRECLELAEAVDEASREADRLRDFLQADLGRYRAALPGSGTGYLARLEEALAAGCPPCPADVTALRGLCAEPVGDRERRRRDGLLRLCEDLCGASRRAPASSGDSEPPRTREAAPGPEGSCEGRRDGTGRGTPEVERSRSEPVPPVPPVSPHPAGRGRLSALPHPVPTPAEVFPVGRRASSGPRRQALPA
;
A
#
# COMPACT_ATOMS: atom_id res chain seq x y z
N MET A 1 -14.42 -8.33 -16.64
CA MET A 1 -13.94 -8.65 -18.01
C MET A 1 -12.51 -8.14 -18.09
N PRO A 2 -11.49 -9.00 -18.04
CA PRO A 2 -10.11 -8.54 -18.16
C PRO A 2 -9.89 -7.95 -19.55
N THR A 3 -9.44 -6.70 -19.62
CA THR A 3 -9.15 -6.01 -20.88
C THR A 3 -7.74 -6.38 -21.35
N PRO A 4 -7.56 -6.96 -22.55
CA PRO A 4 -6.25 -7.32 -23.04
C PRO A 4 -5.51 -6.09 -23.60
N HIS A 5 -4.32 -5.83 -23.10
CA HIS A 5 -3.38 -4.89 -23.73
C HIS A 5 -1.99 -5.50 -23.88
N GLY A 6 -1.45 -5.40 -25.09
CA GLY A 6 -0.03 -5.62 -25.41
C GLY A 6 0.35 -7.04 -25.83
N SER A 7 1.31 -7.13 -26.75
CA SER A 7 1.81 -8.34 -27.42
C SER A 7 2.50 -9.37 -26.51
N ARG A 8 2.41 -9.19 -25.19
CA ARG A 8 2.75 -10.13 -24.12
C ARG A 8 1.58 -10.03 -23.13
N GLY A 9 0.61 -10.94 -23.22
CA GLY A 9 -0.66 -10.88 -22.52
C GLY A 9 -0.55 -10.91 -20.99
N ALA A 10 -0.12 -9.81 -20.38
CA ALA A 10 -0.18 -9.60 -18.95
C ALA A 10 -1.62 -9.20 -18.60
N LEU A 11 -2.30 -10.06 -17.84
CA LEU A 11 -3.59 -9.74 -17.24
C LEU A 11 -3.34 -8.81 -16.05
N VAL A 12 -3.89 -7.60 -16.10
CA VAL A 12 -3.88 -6.68 -14.95
C VAL A 12 -5.19 -6.89 -14.20
N PHE A 13 -5.10 -7.39 -12.97
CA PHE A 13 -6.26 -7.57 -12.09
C PHE A 13 -6.43 -6.34 -11.19
N SER A 14 -7.65 -5.85 -11.08
CA SER A 14 -8.02 -4.88 -10.05
C SER A 14 -7.99 -5.52 -8.65
N ALA A 15 -7.92 -4.70 -7.60
CA ALA A 15 -7.93 -5.20 -6.21
C ALA A 15 -9.19 -6.02 -5.87
N ALA A 16 -10.35 -5.66 -6.44
CA ALA A 16 -11.58 -6.43 -6.27
C ALA A 16 -11.48 -7.79 -6.97
N GLU A 17 -10.92 -7.85 -8.17
CA GLU A 17 -10.70 -9.10 -8.91
C GLU A 17 -9.69 -10.02 -8.20
N LEU A 18 -8.66 -9.46 -7.57
CA LEU A 18 -7.72 -10.25 -6.74
C LEU A 18 -8.42 -10.88 -5.53
N ARG A 19 -9.34 -10.15 -4.87
CA ARG A 19 -10.15 -10.72 -3.77
C ARG A 19 -11.07 -11.83 -4.26
N VAL A 20 -11.69 -11.66 -5.42
CA VAL A 20 -12.53 -12.68 -6.06
C VAL A 20 -11.69 -13.90 -6.43
N LEU A 21 -10.50 -13.71 -7.01
CA LEU A 21 -9.58 -14.79 -7.36
C LEU A 21 -9.13 -15.57 -6.12
N ARG A 22 -8.76 -14.88 -5.04
CA ARG A 22 -8.41 -15.52 -3.76
C ARG A 22 -9.58 -16.31 -3.18
N SER A 23 -10.79 -15.76 -3.26
CA SER A 23 -12.00 -16.45 -2.80
C SER A 23 -12.31 -17.68 -3.66
N ALA A 24 -12.16 -17.58 -4.98
CA ALA A 24 -12.35 -18.69 -5.90
C ALA A 24 -11.30 -19.79 -5.69
N LEU A 25 -10.03 -19.43 -5.48
CA LEU A 25 -8.96 -20.37 -5.14
C LEU A 25 -9.26 -21.07 -3.82
N ALA A 26 -9.71 -20.33 -2.80
CA ALA A 26 -10.14 -20.94 -1.54
C ALA A 26 -11.26 -21.97 -1.79
N LEU A 27 -12.29 -21.64 -2.58
CA LEU A 27 -13.35 -22.59 -2.91
C LEU A 27 -12.83 -23.84 -3.63
N VAL A 28 -11.89 -23.71 -4.56
CA VAL A 28 -11.27 -24.85 -5.25
C VAL A 28 -10.49 -25.73 -4.27
N LEU A 29 -9.68 -25.12 -3.40
CA LEU A 29 -8.87 -25.83 -2.39
C LEU A 29 -9.72 -26.59 -1.37
N HIS A 30 -10.92 -26.08 -1.05
CA HIS A 30 -11.86 -26.73 -0.12
C HIS A 30 -12.82 -27.70 -0.82
N SER A 31 -12.78 -27.80 -2.14
CA SER A 31 -13.67 -28.70 -2.89
C SER A 31 -13.09 -30.12 -3.03
N GLU A 32 -13.94 -31.13 -2.88
CA GLU A 32 -13.53 -32.54 -3.09
C GLU A 32 -13.53 -32.97 -4.55
N ARG A 33 -14.00 -32.11 -5.47
CA ARG A 33 -14.21 -32.44 -6.88
C ARG A 33 -12.97 -32.09 -7.70
N ALA A 34 -12.36 -33.08 -8.34
CA ALA A 34 -11.30 -32.83 -9.31
C ALA A 34 -11.86 -32.17 -10.59
N PRO A 35 -11.14 -31.22 -11.23
CA PRO A 35 -11.58 -30.63 -12.48
C PRO A 35 -11.73 -31.69 -13.57
N PHE A 36 -12.78 -31.57 -14.39
CA PHE A 36 -13.00 -32.47 -15.53
C PHE A 36 -11.97 -32.16 -16.64
N PRO A 37 -11.22 -33.14 -17.13
CA PRO A 37 -10.28 -32.94 -18.24
C PRO A 37 -11.03 -32.58 -19.53
N ARG A 38 -10.40 -31.79 -20.39
CA ARG A 38 -10.87 -31.58 -21.77
C ARG A 38 -10.60 -32.84 -22.61
N ALA A 39 -11.48 -33.13 -23.56
CA ALA A 39 -11.38 -34.33 -24.38
C ALA A 39 -10.04 -34.38 -25.15
N GLY A 40 -9.23 -35.41 -24.88
CA GLY A 40 -7.95 -35.66 -25.55
C GLY A 40 -6.68 -35.36 -24.71
N GLU A 41 -6.82 -34.79 -23.52
CA GLU A 41 -5.68 -34.48 -22.65
C GLU A 41 -5.57 -35.45 -21.47
N ARG A 42 -4.34 -35.72 -21.01
CA ARG A 42 -4.12 -36.42 -19.73
C ARG A 42 -4.68 -35.55 -18.62
N ALA A 43 -5.66 -36.07 -17.87
CA ALA A 43 -6.18 -35.37 -16.71
C ALA A 43 -5.08 -35.19 -15.66
N PRO A 44 -4.79 -33.96 -15.20
CA PRO A 44 -3.90 -33.77 -14.07
C PRO A 44 -4.47 -34.49 -12.85
N THR A 45 -3.60 -35.04 -12.02
CA THR A 45 -4.07 -35.66 -10.76
C THR A 45 -4.63 -34.57 -9.85
N ARG A 46 -5.59 -34.90 -8.98
CA ARG A 46 -6.11 -33.94 -7.98
C ARG A 46 -4.97 -33.33 -7.16
N ALA A 47 -3.93 -34.10 -6.85
CA ALA A 47 -2.76 -33.64 -6.12
C ALA A 47 -1.95 -32.58 -6.90
N GLU A 48 -1.79 -32.75 -8.22
CA GLU A 48 -1.14 -31.76 -9.09
C GLU A 48 -1.93 -30.44 -9.12
N VAL A 49 -3.25 -30.51 -9.33
CA VAL A 49 -4.11 -29.31 -9.35
C VAL A 49 -4.08 -28.59 -8.00
N LEU A 50 -4.15 -29.32 -6.89
CA LEU A 50 -4.09 -28.73 -5.55
C LEU A 50 -2.74 -28.05 -5.30
N ARG A 51 -1.64 -28.68 -5.72
CA ARG A 51 -0.31 -28.09 -5.61
C ARG A 51 -0.20 -26.78 -6.41
N GLU A 52 -0.63 -26.79 -7.67
CA GLU A 52 -0.63 -25.59 -8.51
C GLU A 52 -1.52 -24.48 -7.93
N CYS A 53 -2.68 -24.81 -7.38
CA CYS A 53 -3.56 -23.84 -6.73
C CYS A 53 -2.92 -23.24 -5.47
N LEU A 54 -2.20 -24.03 -4.67
CA LEU A 54 -1.47 -23.54 -3.49
C LEU A 54 -0.32 -22.62 -3.89
N GLU A 55 0.50 -23.02 -4.86
CA GLU A 55 1.59 -22.19 -5.40
C GLU A 55 1.05 -20.86 -5.97
N LEU A 56 -0.09 -20.90 -6.67
CA LEU A 56 -0.76 -19.70 -7.17
C LEU A 56 -1.31 -18.82 -6.03
N ALA A 57 -1.91 -19.42 -5.00
CA ALA A 57 -2.43 -18.67 -3.86
C ALA A 57 -1.30 -17.94 -3.11
N GLU A 58 -0.16 -18.61 -2.90
CA GLU A 58 1.04 -18.01 -2.31
C GLU A 58 1.56 -16.84 -3.15
N ALA A 59 1.64 -17.01 -4.47
CA ALA A 59 2.07 -15.96 -5.39
C ALA A 59 1.13 -14.74 -5.38
N VAL A 60 -0.19 -14.95 -5.32
CA VAL A 60 -1.18 -13.87 -5.23
C VAL A 60 -1.08 -13.13 -3.90
N ASP A 61 -0.88 -13.86 -2.80
CA ASP A 61 -0.71 -13.25 -1.49
C ASP A 61 0.58 -12.44 -1.41
N GLU A 62 1.68 -12.92 -1.99
CA GLU A 62 2.93 -12.15 -2.05
C GLU A 62 2.80 -10.90 -2.93
N ALA A 63 2.18 -11.02 -4.11
CA ALA A 63 1.90 -9.87 -4.97
C ALA A 63 1.02 -8.83 -4.25
N SER A 64 0.08 -9.27 -3.42
CA SER A 64 -0.77 -8.39 -2.62
C SER A 64 0.04 -7.64 -1.55
N ARG A 65 0.92 -8.35 -0.82
CA ARG A 65 1.82 -7.73 0.16
C ARG A 65 2.78 -6.73 -0.48
N GLU A 66 3.32 -7.04 -1.65
CA GLU A 66 4.19 -6.11 -2.40
C GLU A 66 3.43 -4.87 -2.87
N ALA A 67 2.19 -5.04 -3.33
CA ALA A 67 1.33 -3.91 -3.68
C ALA A 67 1.06 -3.01 -2.46
N ASP A 68 0.83 -3.59 -1.27
CA ASP A 68 0.69 -2.84 -0.02
C ASP A 68 1.98 -2.07 0.31
N ARG A 69 3.14 -2.73 0.25
CA ARG A 69 4.46 -2.09 0.47
C ARG A 69 4.68 -0.89 -0.46
N LEU A 70 4.33 -1.03 -1.74
CA LEU A 70 4.45 0.06 -2.71
C LEU A 70 3.52 1.23 -2.37
N ARG A 71 2.26 0.95 -1.98
CA ARG A 71 1.31 1.99 -1.58
C ARG A 71 1.80 2.76 -0.35
N ASP A 72 2.32 2.06 0.65
CA ASP A 72 2.88 2.69 1.85
C ASP A 72 4.06 3.60 1.50
N PHE A 73 4.96 3.14 0.61
CA PHE A 73 6.06 3.96 0.12
C PHE A 73 5.58 5.21 -0.61
N LEU A 74 4.60 5.09 -1.51
CA LEU A 74 4.05 6.23 -2.27
C LEU A 74 3.37 7.25 -1.33
N GLN A 75 2.64 6.79 -0.32
CA GLN A 75 2.03 7.67 0.68
C GLN A 75 3.08 8.42 1.51
N ALA A 76 4.13 7.72 1.94
CA ALA A 76 5.24 8.36 2.66
C ALA A 76 5.95 9.40 1.78
N ASP A 77 6.17 9.07 0.49
CA ASP A 77 6.81 9.98 -0.45
C ASP A 77 5.95 11.22 -0.71
N LEU A 78 4.64 11.06 -0.89
CA LEU A 78 3.70 12.17 -0.97
C LEU A 78 3.76 13.09 0.25
N GLY A 79 3.89 12.52 1.45
CA GLY A 79 4.11 13.28 2.67
C GLY A 79 5.36 14.15 2.60
N ARG A 80 6.48 13.61 2.09
CA ARG A 80 7.74 14.36 1.90
C ARG A 80 7.59 15.48 0.89
N TYR A 81 7.01 15.21 -0.28
CA TYR A 81 6.78 16.23 -1.30
C TYR A 81 5.86 17.32 -0.78
N ARG A 82 4.78 16.96 -0.06
CA ARG A 82 3.85 17.93 0.55
C ARG A 82 4.53 18.82 1.59
N ALA A 83 5.41 18.26 2.42
CA ALA A 83 6.18 19.03 3.40
C ALA A 83 7.16 20.04 2.77
N ALA A 84 7.59 19.79 1.53
CA ALA A 84 8.49 20.67 0.78
C ALA A 84 7.76 21.75 -0.07
N LEU A 85 6.43 21.87 0.07
CA LEU A 85 5.67 22.91 -0.61
C LEU A 85 5.97 24.31 -0.05
N PRO A 86 5.92 25.36 -0.88
CA PRO A 86 5.52 25.36 -2.30
C PRO A 86 6.64 24.93 -3.28
N GLY A 87 7.89 24.81 -2.83
CA GLY A 87 9.07 24.59 -3.69
C GLY A 87 9.05 23.27 -4.49
N SER A 88 8.29 22.28 -4.03
CA SER A 88 8.17 20.95 -4.66
C SER A 88 6.92 20.80 -5.55
N GLY A 89 6.17 21.86 -5.85
CA GLY A 89 4.82 21.78 -6.45
C GLY A 89 4.69 20.89 -7.69
N THR A 90 5.61 20.99 -8.65
CA THR A 90 5.58 20.15 -9.87
C THR A 90 5.81 18.67 -9.56
N GLY A 91 6.76 18.38 -8.67
CA GLY A 91 7.07 17.03 -8.22
C GLY A 91 5.94 16.42 -7.39
N TYR A 92 5.32 17.22 -6.52
CA TYR A 92 4.15 16.81 -5.74
C TYR A 92 3.00 16.38 -6.66
N LEU A 93 2.65 17.17 -7.68
CA LEU A 93 1.58 16.83 -8.62
C LEU A 93 1.86 15.55 -9.41
N ALA A 94 3.10 15.36 -9.86
CA ALA A 94 3.51 14.14 -10.56
C ALA A 94 3.41 12.90 -9.65
N ARG A 95 3.85 13.02 -8.40
CA ARG A 95 3.73 11.92 -7.42
C ARG A 95 2.28 11.63 -7.04
N LEU A 96 1.43 12.64 -6.98
CA LEU A 96 0.01 12.46 -6.71
C LEU A 96 -0.68 11.69 -7.82
N GLU A 97 -0.38 12.00 -9.09
CA GLU A 97 -0.88 11.23 -10.24
C GLU A 97 -0.44 9.77 -10.20
N GLU A 98 0.82 9.51 -9.88
CA GLU A 98 1.35 8.14 -9.75
C GLU A 98 0.67 7.37 -8.61
N ALA A 99 0.50 8.00 -7.45
CA ALA A 99 -0.20 7.40 -6.32
C ALA A 99 -1.64 7.06 -6.67
N LEU A 100 -2.35 7.97 -7.35
CA LEU A 100 -3.72 7.74 -7.81
C LEU A 100 -3.80 6.61 -8.85
N ALA A 101 -2.85 6.54 -9.78
CA ALA A 101 -2.76 5.45 -10.75
C ALA A 101 -2.47 4.09 -10.08
N ALA A 102 -1.73 4.10 -8.96
CA ALA A 102 -1.52 2.93 -8.11
C ALA A 102 -2.71 2.60 -7.18
N GLY A 103 -3.80 3.36 -7.26
CA GLY A 103 -4.99 3.18 -6.42
C GLY A 103 -4.80 3.60 -4.96
N CYS A 104 -3.80 4.44 -4.67
CA CYS A 104 -3.66 5.06 -3.34
C CYS A 104 -4.74 6.13 -3.15
N PRO A 105 -5.55 6.07 -2.08
CA PRO A 105 -6.53 7.10 -1.81
C PRO A 105 -5.83 8.41 -1.39
N PRO A 106 -6.25 9.57 -1.91
CA PRO A 106 -5.74 10.86 -1.45
C PRO A 106 -6.21 11.15 -0.01
N CYS A 107 -5.37 11.80 0.79
CA CYS A 107 -5.75 12.21 2.15
C CYS A 107 -6.32 13.65 2.16
N PRO A 108 -7.02 14.08 3.23
CA PRO A 108 -7.55 15.43 3.32
C PRO A 108 -6.48 16.53 3.19
N ALA A 109 -5.26 16.26 3.64
CA ALA A 109 -4.17 17.20 3.53
C ALA A 109 -3.66 17.36 2.10
N ASP A 110 -3.87 16.37 1.22
CA ASP A 110 -3.57 16.48 -0.20
C ASP A 110 -4.56 17.42 -0.91
N VAL A 111 -5.85 17.31 -0.56
CA VAL A 111 -6.88 18.24 -1.06
C VAL A 111 -6.56 19.68 -0.63
N THR A 112 -6.16 19.89 0.62
CA THR A 112 -5.73 21.21 1.10
C THR A 112 -4.50 21.72 0.36
N ALA A 113 -3.48 20.88 0.15
CA ALA A 113 -2.28 21.25 -0.60
C ALA A 113 -2.60 21.62 -2.05
N LEU A 114 -3.45 20.83 -2.72
CA LEU A 114 -3.92 21.11 -4.09
C LEU A 114 -4.69 22.44 -4.18
N ARG A 115 -5.58 22.73 -3.22
CA ARG A 115 -6.29 24.03 -3.18
C ARG A 115 -5.33 25.20 -3.05
N GLY A 116 -4.28 25.06 -2.22
CA GLY A 116 -3.20 26.05 -2.13
C GLY A 116 -2.48 26.23 -3.46
N LEU A 117 -2.13 25.13 -4.14
CA LEU A 117 -1.50 25.18 -5.46
C LEU A 117 -2.42 25.75 -6.55
N CYS A 118 -3.73 25.55 -6.50
CA CYS A 118 -4.68 26.14 -7.44
C CYS A 118 -4.79 27.68 -7.30
N ALA A 119 -4.50 28.22 -6.12
CA ALA A 119 -4.51 29.67 -5.88
C ALA A 119 -3.32 30.40 -6.53
N GLU A 120 -2.22 29.68 -6.80
CA GLU A 120 -1.02 30.24 -7.40
C GLU A 120 -1.21 30.55 -8.90
N PRO A 121 -0.66 31.67 -9.41
CA PRO A 121 -0.73 32.01 -10.82
C PRO A 121 0.13 31.05 -11.66
N VAL A 122 -0.51 30.36 -12.60
CA VAL A 122 0.14 29.45 -13.56
C VAL A 122 -0.52 29.55 -14.93
N GLY A 123 0.17 29.04 -15.96
CA GLY A 123 -0.39 28.96 -17.32
C GLY A 123 -1.58 28.00 -17.42
N ASP A 124 -2.41 28.20 -18.43
CA ASP A 124 -3.72 27.53 -18.56
C ASP A 124 -3.65 25.99 -18.57
N ARG A 125 -2.59 25.43 -19.16
CA ARG A 125 -2.38 23.97 -19.18
C ARG A 125 -2.21 23.40 -17.78
N GLU A 126 -1.39 24.05 -16.97
CA GLU A 126 -1.10 23.62 -15.60
C GLU A 126 -2.31 23.86 -14.70
N ARG A 127 -3.01 24.98 -14.89
CA ARG A 127 -4.29 25.25 -14.21
C ARG A 127 -5.29 24.12 -14.43
N ARG A 128 -5.54 23.73 -15.69
CA ARG A 128 -6.44 22.61 -16.02
C ARG A 128 -6.03 21.29 -15.37
N ARG A 129 -4.73 21.00 -15.31
CA ARG A 129 -4.19 19.80 -14.65
C ARG A 129 -4.48 19.82 -13.15
N ARG A 130 -4.17 20.92 -12.46
CA ARG A 130 -4.43 21.08 -11.02
C ARG A 130 -5.92 20.98 -10.69
N ASP A 131 -6.77 21.65 -11.47
CA ASP A 131 -8.22 21.62 -11.27
C ASP A 131 -8.81 20.22 -11.52
N GLY A 132 -8.28 19.50 -12.52
CA GLY A 132 -8.65 18.11 -12.79
C GLY A 132 -8.30 17.17 -11.64
N LEU A 133 -7.08 17.30 -11.10
CA LEU A 133 -6.64 16.54 -9.94
C LEU A 133 -7.45 16.87 -8.70
N LEU A 134 -7.72 18.16 -8.45
CA LEU A 134 -8.50 18.58 -7.29
C LEU A 134 -9.90 17.95 -7.29
N ARG A 135 -10.62 18.01 -8.41
CA ARG A 135 -11.95 17.38 -8.52
C ARG A 135 -11.90 15.88 -8.26
N LEU A 136 -10.95 15.19 -8.89
CA LEU A 136 -10.77 13.76 -8.70
C LEU A 136 -10.45 13.41 -7.24
N CYS A 137 -9.58 14.18 -6.58
CA CYS A 137 -9.25 13.95 -5.18
C CYS A 137 -10.44 14.23 -4.25
N GLU A 138 -11.23 15.27 -4.52
CA GLU A 138 -12.45 15.59 -3.78
C GLU A 138 -13.51 14.50 -3.93
N ASP A 139 -13.70 13.97 -5.13
CA ASP A 139 -14.63 12.86 -5.42
C ASP A 139 -14.22 11.59 -4.67
N LEU A 140 -12.93 11.23 -4.71
CA LEU A 140 -12.40 10.06 -3.99
C LEU A 140 -12.49 10.22 -2.47
N CYS A 141 -12.14 11.40 -1.94
CA CYS A 141 -12.31 11.72 -0.52
C CYS A 141 -13.78 11.77 -0.09
N GLY A 142 -14.69 12.13 -0.99
CA GLY A 142 -16.14 12.15 -0.77
C GLY A 142 -16.75 10.74 -0.81
N ALA A 143 -16.33 9.91 -1.75
CA ALA A 143 -16.75 8.51 -1.87
C ALA A 143 -16.28 7.67 -0.67
N SER A 144 -15.04 7.85 -0.22
CA SER A 144 -14.49 7.19 0.97
C SER A 144 -15.32 7.47 2.23
N ARG A 145 -15.85 8.69 2.38
CA ARG A 145 -16.74 9.06 3.50
C ARG A 145 -18.16 8.49 3.40
N ARG A 146 -18.63 8.17 2.20
CA ARG A 146 -19.98 7.63 1.95
C ARG A 146 -20.01 6.10 1.92
N ALA A 147 -18.86 5.44 1.82
CA ALA A 147 -18.80 3.99 1.91
C ALA A 147 -19.34 3.56 3.29
N PRO A 148 -20.44 2.79 3.36
CA PRO A 148 -20.92 2.28 4.63
C PRO A 148 -19.84 1.36 5.22
N ALA A 149 -19.64 1.43 6.54
CA ALA A 149 -18.72 0.60 7.32
C ALA A 149 -19.14 -0.90 7.36
N SER A 150 -19.74 -1.42 6.29
CA SER A 150 -20.27 -2.79 6.19
C SER A 150 -19.24 -3.79 5.68
N SER A 151 -17.95 -3.51 5.82
CA SER A 151 -16.87 -4.50 5.61
C SER A 151 -16.37 -5.10 6.94
N GLY A 152 -17.23 -5.11 7.96
CA GLY A 152 -17.12 -5.99 9.12
C GLY A 152 -18.14 -7.11 8.97
N ASP A 153 -17.68 -8.34 9.12
CA ASP A 153 -18.40 -9.61 9.10
C ASP A 153 -19.90 -9.48 9.44
N SER A 154 -20.76 -9.47 8.42
CA SER A 154 -22.17 -9.81 8.62
C SER A 154 -22.29 -11.33 8.74
N GLU A 155 -22.07 -11.81 9.96
CA GLU A 155 -22.63 -13.06 10.44
C GLU A 155 -24.15 -13.05 10.13
N PRO A 156 -24.72 -14.10 9.52
CA PRO A 156 -26.13 -14.10 9.17
C PRO A 156 -26.99 -14.03 10.45
N PRO A 157 -28.10 -13.25 10.46
CA PRO A 157 -28.95 -13.16 11.63
C PRO A 157 -29.58 -14.52 11.90
N ARG A 158 -29.22 -15.14 13.02
CA ARG A 158 -29.95 -16.29 13.53
C ARG A 158 -31.39 -15.84 13.82
N THR A 159 -32.32 -16.41 13.08
CA THR A 159 -33.75 -16.41 13.36
C THR A 159 -33.97 -16.84 14.80
N ARG A 160 -34.23 -15.88 15.71
CA ARG A 160 -34.84 -16.18 17.00
C ARG A 160 -36.34 -16.33 16.77
N GLU A 161 -36.80 -17.57 16.77
CA GLU A 161 -38.20 -17.90 16.94
C GLU A 161 -38.69 -17.29 18.26
N ALA A 162 -39.63 -16.35 18.14
CA ALA A 162 -40.38 -15.80 19.25
C ALA A 162 -41.53 -16.75 19.60
N ALA A 163 -41.48 -17.35 20.78
CA ALA A 163 -42.64 -18.00 21.39
C ALA A 163 -43.47 -16.95 22.16
N PRO A 164 -44.81 -16.96 22.06
CA PRO A 164 -45.67 -16.06 22.83
C PRO A 164 -46.11 -16.72 24.15
N GLY A 165 -46.15 -15.94 25.24
CA GLY A 165 -46.76 -16.35 26.50
C GLY A 165 -46.92 -15.17 27.47
N PRO A 166 -48.00 -15.12 28.28
CA PRO A 166 -48.72 -13.88 28.54
C PRO A 166 -48.46 -13.22 29.91
N GLU A 167 -48.74 -11.92 29.93
CA GLU A 167 -49.37 -11.07 30.96
C GLU A 167 -49.05 -11.33 32.45
N GLY A 168 -48.43 -10.32 33.06
CA GLY A 168 -48.34 -10.12 34.51
C GLY A 168 -48.27 -8.64 34.83
N SER A 169 -49.44 -8.05 35.10
CA SER A 169 -49.65 -6.71 35.62
C SER A 169 -48.90 -6.48 36.94
N CYS A 170 -48.35 -5.28 37.14
CA CYS A 170 -48.40 -4.53 38.40
C CYS A 170 -47.93 -3.08 38.18
N GLU A 171 -48.83 -2.15 38.51
CA GLU A 171 -48.62 -0.70 38.61
C GLU A 171 -47.69 -0.32 39.77
N GLY A 172 -47.09 0.88 39.69
CA GLY A 172 -46.49 1.57 40.84
C GLY A 172 -45.35 2.51 40.43
N ARG A 173 -45.63 3.76 40.03
CA ARG A 173 -45.74 4.96 40.89
C ARG A 173 -44.39 5.66 41.17
N ARG A 174 -44.27 6.83 40.52
CA ARG A 174 -43.70 8.14 40.96
C ARG A 174 -42.19 8.38 41.08
N ASP A 175 -41.83 9.46 40.39
CA ASP A 175 -41.08 10.65 40.80
C ASP A 175 -39.73 10.52 41.51
N GLY A 176 -38.74 11.25 40.98
CA GLY A 176 -37.49 11.51 41.67
C GLY A 176 -36.48 12.32 40.86
N THR A 177 -36.80 13.57 40.57
CA THR A 177 -35.83 14.59 40.17
C THR A 177 -34.81 14.78 41.29
N GLY A 178 -33.52 14.58 41.01
CA GLY A 178 -32.46 14.67 42.01
C GLY A 178 -31.14 15.16 41.42
N ARG A 179 -31.03 16.48 41.31
CA ARG A 179 -29.80 17.25 41.08
C ARG A 179 -28.78 16.98 42.19
N GLY A 180 -27.52 16.77 41.83
CA GLY A 180 -26.42 16.73 42.80
C GLY A 180 -25.04 16.46 42.16
N THR A 181 -24.41 17.49 41.60
CA THR A 181 -22.96 17.71 41.74
C THR A 181 -22.78 18.54 43.01
N PRO A 182 -21.69 18.40 43.81
CA PRO A 182 -20.26 18.50 43.43
C PRO A 182 -19.46 17.28 43.96
N GLU A 183 -18.18 17.03 43.66
CA GLU A 183 -17.04 17.84 44.07
C GLU A 183 -15.73 17.27 43.51
N VAL A 184 -14.87 18.22 43.16
CA VAL A 184 -13.41 18.21 43.01
C VAL A 184 -12.67 17.03 43.67
N GLU A 185 -11.83 16.34 42.90
CA GLU A 185 -10.54 15.88 43.42
C GLU A 185 -9.42 16.06 42.38
N ARG A 186 -8.45 16.87 42.78
CA ARG A 186 -7.19 17.15 42.10
C ARG A 186 -6.17 16.11 42.55
N SER A 187 -5.60 15.35 41.62
CA SER A 187 -4.37 14.58 41.82
C SER A 187 -3.52 14.79 40.57
N ARG A 188 -2.76 15.88 40.51
CA ARG A 188 -1.36 16.02 40.93
C ARG A 188 -0.42 15.12 40.13
N SER A 189 0.31 15.82 39.27
CA SER A 189 1.39 15.44 38.38
C SER A 189 2.53 14.73 39.10
N GLU A 190 3.04 13.66 38.49
CA GLU A 190 4.26 12.98 38.89
C GLU A 190 5.46 13.42 38.00
N PRO A 191 6.68 13.61 38.54
CA PRO A 191 7.77 14.30 37.86
C PRO A 191 8.70 13.37 37.06
N VAL A 192 9.17 13.90 35.93
CA VAL A 192 10.21 13.32 35.05
C VAL A 192 11.58 13.34 35.75
N PRO A 193 12.40 12.25 35.68
CA PRO A 193 13.76 12.28 36.20
C PRO A 193 14.74 13.00 35.25
N PRO A 194 15.75 13.74 35.78
CA PRO A 194 16.68 14.54 34.99
C PRO A 194 17.82 13.73 34.35
N VAL A 195 18.24 14.19 33.17
CA VAL A 195 19.38 13.71 32.37
C VAL A 195 20.70 14.13 33.02
N PRO A 196 21.71 13.25 33.18
CA PRO A 196 23.02 13.65 33.71
C PRO A 196 23.92 14.33 32.64
N PRO A 197 24.81 15.25 33.05
CA PRO A 197 25.67 16.01 32.15
C PRO A 197 26.91 15.24 31.68
N VAL A 198 27.37 15.59 30.48
CA VAL A 198 28.62 15.18 29.83
C VAL A 198 29.83 15.72 30.59
N SER A 199 30.85 14.88 30.78
CA SER A 199 32.21 15.31 31.19
C SER A 199 33.27 14.30 30.72
N PRO A 200 34.54 14.72 30.59
CA PRO A 200 35.42 14.39 29.46
C PRO A 200 36.29 13.13 29.65
N HIS A 201 36.79 12.62 28.53
CA HIS A 201 37.70 11.48 28.40
C HIS A 201 39.00 11.58 29.24
N PRO A 202 39.54 10.43 29.68
CA PRO A 202 40.98 10.18 29.67
C PRO A 202 41.37 9.19 28.56
N ALA A 203 42.54 9.46 28.00
CA ALA A 203 43.15 8.77 26.87
C ALA A 203 43.70 7.39 27.21
N GLY A 204 43.71 6.51 26.19
CA GLY A 204 44.82 5.60 25.95
C GLY A 204 44.53 4.10 26.07
N ARG A 205 44.35 3.44 24.92
CA ARG A 205 45.23 2.35 24.42
C ARG A 205 44.66 1.85 23.08
N GLY A 206 45.44 2.06 22.02
CA GLY A 206 45.00 1.93 20.64
C GLY A 206 44.86 0.51 20.10
N ARG A 207 44.15 0.43 18.98
CA ARG A 207 44.38 -0.51 17.87
C ARG A 207 44.01 0.19 16.56
N LEU A 208 45.06 0.56 15.83
CA LEU A 208 45.23 0.71 14.38
C LEU A 208 44.05 1.26 13.56
N SER A 209 44.26 2.48 13.07
CA SER A 209 43.49 3.17 12.03
C SER A 209 43.08 2.27 10.87
N ALA A 210 41.77 2.07 10.70
CA ALA A 210 41.21 1.69 9.41
C ALA A 210 41.37 2.89 8.47
N LEU A 211 42.32 2.76 7.54
CA LEU A 211 42.49 3.72 6.44
C LEU A 211 41.18 3.78 5.62
N PRO A 212 40.72 4.96 5.19
CA PRO A 212 39.57 5.04 4.31
C PRO A 212 39.93 4.42 2.96
N HIS A 213 39.26 3.34 2.57
CA HIS A 213 39.35 2.85 1.21
C HIS A 213 38.69 3.88 0.28
N PRO A 214 39.38 4.38 -0.75
CA PRO A 214 38.76 5.31 -1.70
C PRO A 214 37.62 4.61 -2.44
N VAL A 215 36.50 5.32 -2.58
CA VAL A 215 35.35 4.87 -3.36
C VAL A 215 35.80 4.77 -4.83
N PRO A 216 35.58 3.65 -5.53
CA PRO A 216 36.04 3.47 -6.89
C PRO A 216 35.39 4.49 -7.82
N THR A 217 36.19 5.05 -8.72
CA THR A 217 35.73 6.08 -9.66
C THR A 217 34.89 5.44 -10.77
N PRO A 218 33.96 6.19 -11.42
CA PRO A 218 33.09 5.63 -12.47
C PRO A 218 33.84 4.95 -13.63
N ALA A 219 35.09 5.35 -13.90
CA ALA A 219 35.93 4.74 -14.93
C ALA A 219 36.45 3.34 -14.57
N GLU A 220 36.46 2.98 -13.28
CA GLU A 220 36.84 1.65 -12.79
C GLU A 220 35.66 0.67 -12.79
N VAL A 221 34.44 1.19 -12.61
CA VAL A 221 33.20 0.38 -12.59
C VAL A 221 32.68 0.10 -14.01
N PHE A 222 32.97 0.98 -14.96
CA PHE A 222 32.57 0.83 -16.36
C PHE A 222 33.78 0.90 -17.29
N PRO A 223 34.48 -0.23 -17.55
CA PRO A 223 35.54 -0.24 -18.54
C PRO A 223 34.95 0.10 -19.92
N VAL A 224 35.33 1.27 -20.44
CA VAL A 224 35.03 1.66 -21.82
C VAL A 224 35.67 0.62 -22.73
N GLY A 225 34.84 -0.15 -23.43
CA GLY A 225 35.24 -1.30 -24.22
C GLY A 225 36.45 -1.00 -25.12
N ARG A 226 37.59 -1.61 -24.82
CA ARG A 226 38.68 -1.73 -25.79
C ARG A 226 38.14 -2.57 -26.95
N ARG A 227 37.91 -1.92 -28.09
CA ARG A 227 37.79 -2.60 -29.37
C ARG A 227 39.01 -3.51 -29.52
N ALA A 228 38.78 -4.82 -29.68
CA ALA A 228 39.82 -5.74 -30.06
C ALA A 228 40.45 -5.25 -31.37
N SER A 229 41.71 -4.82 -31.29
CA SER A 229 42.52 -4.52 -32.47
C SER A 229 42.77 -5.83 -33.19
N SER A 230 41.98 -6.14 -34.21
CA SER A 230 42.32 -7.17 -35.20
C SER A 230 43.50 -6.68 -36.02
N GLY A 231 44.72 -6.98 -35.56
CA GLY A 231 45.93 -6.82 -36.35
C GLY A 231 45.99 -7.87 -37.48
N PRO A 232 46.55 -7.54 -38.66
CA PRO A 232 46.52 -8.42 -39.82
C PRO A 232 47.70 -9.41 -39.80
N ARG A 233 47.48 -10.67 -40.22
CA ARG A 233 48.57 -11.52 -40.69
C ARG A 233 48.15 -12.42 -41.86
N ARG A 234 48.74 -12.11 -43.01
CA ARG A 234 48.98 -12.99 -44.16
C ARG A 234 49.76 -14.25 -43.75
N GLN A 235 49.41 -15.38 -44.36
CA GLN A 235 50.28 -16.49 -44.81
C GLN A 235 49.35 -17.49 -45.53
N ALA A 236 49.29 -17.50 -46.86
CA ALA A 236 50.15 -18.24 -47.78
C ALA A 236 49.91 -19.78 -47.74
N LEU A 237 49.41 -20.29 -48.88
CA LEU A 237 49.37 -21.68 -49.38
C LEU A 237 50.68 -22.47 -49.09
N PRO A 238 50.66 -23.82 -48.98
CA PRO A 238 50.35 -24.76 -50.09
C PRO A 238 49.57 -26.02 -49.63
N ALA A 239 49.15 -27.01 -50.43
CA ALA A 239 49.38 -27.42 -51.82
C ALA A 239 48.09 -28.05 -52.37
#